data_AF-A0A2W4WR54-F1
#
_entry.id   AF-A0A2W4WR54-F1
#
_cell.length_a   1.000
_cell.length_b   1.000
_cell.length_c   1.000
_cell.angle_alpha   90.00
_cell.angle_beta   90.00
_cell.angle_gamma   90.00
#
_symmetry.space_group_name_H-M   'P 1'
#
loop_
_entity.id
_entity.type
_entity.pdbx_description
1 polymer ?
#
loop_
_entity_poly.entity_id
_entity_poly.type
_entity_poly.pdbx_seq_one_letter_code
_entity_poly.pdbx_strand_id
1 'polypeptide(L)'
;MRRGRGAGARNVLGIVLIAAAVLVLGGLAGASFLLRAPPTDAETLCRTDEGLGAHTIILVDATDRLEARHRRKLRAVLAQERARLSQYDRLTIMRINVRRPQEPSILFSKCLPRPPEQTNPFFENARLTQQRWDEDFAAALESALRSAGSSGPARASPIVAGVRAVAADPEFGPEIARRRRLILVSDLLEHDPQGFSLYVSGANYAAWRERAPSGAPDLARVDLRIVPVDRPDHAAQQAAALEVFWPAFFDAADVQSVSIDPAP
;
A
#
# COMPACT_ATOMS: atom_id res chain seq x y z
N MET A 1 -15.62 -84.88 3.38
CA MET A 1 -15.39 -83.75 2.45
C MET A 1 -16.01 -82.48 3.02
N ARG A 2 -15.21 -81.57 3.61
CA ARG A 2 -15.64 -80.21 4.02
C ARG A 2 -14.84 -79.20 3.19
N ARG A 3 -15.51 -78.57 2.21
CA ARG A 3 -14.94 -77.60 1.27
C ARG A 3 -14.56 -76.30 2.00
N GLY A 4 -13.28 -75.92 1.91
CA GLY A 4 -12.79 -74.62 2.36
C GLY A 4 -13.41 -73.48 1.55
N ARG A 5 -14.35 -72.76 2.15
CA ARG A 5 -14.98 -71.54 1.57
C ARG A 5 -14.45 -70.23 2.19
N GLY A 6 -13.43 -70.30 3.04
CA GLY A 6 -12.95 -69.14 3.82
C GLY A 6 -11.85 -68.29 3.17
N ALA A 7 -11.20 -68.74 2.08
CA ALA A 7 -10.03 -68.05 1.54
C ALA A 7 -10.36 -67.00 0.47
N GLY A 8 -11.27 -67.29 -0.47
CA GLY A 8 -11.62 -66.38 -1.57
C GLY A 8 -12.32 -65.09 -1.13
N ALA A 9 -13.25 -65.18 -0.16
CA ALA A 9 -13.95 -64.01 0.37
C ALA A 9 -13.02 -63.07 1.16
N ARG A 10 -11.99 -63.61 1.84
CA ARG A 10 -10.99 -62.81 2.55
C ARG A 10 -10.05 -62.08 1.60
N ASN A 11 -9.71 -62.69 0.47
CA ASN A 11 -8.88 -62.05 -0.56
C ASN A 11 -9.62 -60.92 -1.28
N VAL A 12 -10.92 -61.10 -1.58
CA VAL A 12 -11.75 -60.04 -2.17
C VAL A 12 -11.92 -58.87 -1.19
N LEU A 13 -12.17 -59.16 0.09
CA LEU A 13 -12.26 -58.13 1.13
C LEU A 13 -10.94 -57.35 1.27
N GLY A 14 -9.79 -58.03 1.23
CA GLY A 14 -8.48 -57.39 1.28
C GLY A 14 -8.23 -56.45 0.09
N ILE A 15 -8.58 -56.87 -1.13
CA ILE A 15 -8.44 -56.03 -2.33
C ILE A 15 -9.35 -54.79 -2.24
N VAL A 16 -10.60 -54.95 -1.79
CA VAL A 16 -11.53 -53.83 -1.61
C VAL A 16 -11.02 -52.83 -0.58
N LEU A 17 -10.46 -53.31 0.53
CA LEU A 17 -9.87 -52.44 1.56
C LEU A 17 -8.64 -51.69 1.06
N ILE A 18 -7.76 -52.33 0.28
CA ILE A 18 -6.60 -51.68 -0.33
C ILE A 18 -7.05 -50.61 -1.33
N ALA A 19 -8.02 -50.93 -2.20
CA ALA A 19 -8.55 -49.97 -3.17
C ALA A 19 -9.21 -48.76 -2.48
N ALA A 20 -9.98 -49.00 -1.42
CA ALA A 20 -10.57 -47.94 -0.61
C ALA A 20 -9.49 -47.07 0.07
N ALA A 21 -8.45 -47.69 0.63
CA ALA A 21 -7.34 -46.96 1.24
C ALA A 21 -6.58 -46.10 0.22
N VAL A 22 -6.31 -46.62 -0.98
CA VAL A 22 -5.66 -45.85 -2.05
C VAL A 22 -6.55 -44.69 -2.52
N LEU A 23 -7.86 -44.89 -2.63
CA LEU A 23 -8.81 -43.81 -2.95
C LEU A 23 -8.82 -42.71 -1.89
N VAL A 24 -8.84 -43.09 -0.60
CA VAL A 24 -8.78 -42.13 0.51
C VAL A 24 -7.45 -41.39 0.53
N LEU A 25 -6.33 -42.09 0.41
CA LEU A 25 -5.00 -41.47 0.38
C LEU A 25 -4.80 -40.57 -0.83
N GLY A 26 -5.26 -41.00 -2.01
CA GLY A 26 -5.25 -40.19 -3.23
C GLY A 26 -6.14 -38.95 -3.12
N GLY A 27 -7.33 -39.10 -2.53
CA GLY A 27 -8.23 -37.99 -2.24
C GLY A 27 -7.63 -36.98 -1.24
N LEU A 28 -6.98 -37.46 -0.18
CA LEU A 28 -6.28 -36.63 0.79
C LEU A 28 -5.06 -35.93 0.18
N ALA A 29 -4.28 -36.62 -0.65
CA ALA A 29 -3.14 -36.03 -1.36
C ALA A 29 -3.59 -34.95 -2.36
N GLY A 30 -4.64 -35.23 -3.13
CA GLY A 30 -5.24 -34.25 -4.05
C GLY A 30 -5.81 -33.04 -3.32
N ALA A 31 -6.54 -33.26 -2.23
CA ALA A 31 -7.05 -32.17 -1.38
C ALA A 31 -5.91 -31.35 -0.77
N SER A 32 -4.85 -31.99 -0.29
CA SER A 32 -3.68 -31.28 0.28
C SER A 32 -2.97 -30.42 -0.75
N PHE A 33 -2.90 -30.86 -2.02
CA PHE A 33 -2.31 -30.06 -3.09
C PHE A 33 -3.18 -28.84 -3.42
N LEU A 34 -4.51 -29.02 -3.49
CA LEU A 34 -5.46 -27.94 -3.78
C LEU A 34 -5.58 -26.92 -2.63
N LEU A 35 -5.34 -27.34 -1.39
CA LEU A 35 -5.45 -26.50 -0.18
C LEU A 35 -4.12 -25.86 0.24
N ARG A 36 -3.03 -26.08 -0.52
CA ARG A 36 -1.73 -25.50 -0.20
C ARG A 36 -1.80 -23.98 -0.33
N ALA A 37 -1.29 -23.26 0.67
CA ALA A 37 -1.19 -21.81 0.56
C ALA A 37 -0.25 -21.42 -0.60
N PRO A 38 -0.55 -20.32 -1.30
CA PRO A 38 0.32 -19.81 -2.35
C PRO A 38 1.66 -19.40 -1.73
N PRO A 39 2.76 -19.57 -2.47
CA PRO A 39 4.07 -19.14 -2.01
C PRO A 39 4.12 -17.62 -1.85
N THR A 40 4.65 -17.16 -0.73
CA THR A 40 4.89 -15.74 -0.45
C THR A 40 6.35 -15.50 -0.12
N ASP A 41 6.85 -14.32 -0.47
CA ASP A 41 8.15 -13.84 -0.02
C ASP A 41 8.16 -13.60 1.50
N ALA A 42 9.27 -13.93 2.16
CA ALA A 42 9.34 -13.91 3.63
C ALA A 42 9.43 -12.49 4.23
N GLU A 43 9.88 -11.50 3.46
CA GLU A 43 10.09 -10.13 3.92
C GLU A 43 8.87 -9.26 3.63
N THR A 44 8.40 -9.30 2.38
CA THR A 44 7.29 -8.50 1.87
C THR A 44 5.93 -9.15 2.10
N LEU A 45 5.89 -10.46 2.34
CA LEU A 45 4.66 -11.28 2.44
C LEU A 45 3.80 -11.27 1.16
N CYS A 46 4.33 -10.76 0.06
CA CYS A 46 3.66 -10.74 -1.22
C CYS A 46 3.80 -12.09 -1.91
N ARG A 47 2.78 -12.45 -2.69
CA ARG A 47 2.78 -13.69 -3.47
C ARG A 47 3.88 -13.65 -4.52
N THR A 48 4.52 -14.79 -4.77
CA THR A 48 5.58 -14.94 -5.77
C THR A 48 5.12 -15.66 -7.03
N ASP A 49 3.93 -16.25 -6.99
CA ASP A 49 3.30 -16.98 -8.09
C ASP A 49 2.37 -16.09 -8.93
N GLU A 50 2.04 -14.89 -8.47
CA GLU A 50 1.15 -13.94 -9.14
C GLU A 50 1.58 -12.49 -8.86
N GLY A 51 1.28 -11.58 -9.79
CA GLY A 51 1.47 -10.14 -9.60
C GLY A 51 0.52 -9.52 -8.55
N LEU A 52 0.77 -8.26 -8.19
CA LEU A 52 -0.04 -7.56 -7.21
C LEU A 52 -1.47 -7.31 -7.72
N GLY A 53 -2.46 -7.73 -6.93
CA GLY A 53 -3.86 -7.44 -7.22
C GLY A 53 -4.24 -5.99 -6.96
N ALA A 54 -3.80 -5.44 -5.82
CA ALA A 54 -3.96 -4.03 -5.50
C ALA A 54 -2.75 -3.50 -4.72
N HIS A 55 -2.45 -2.21 -4.90
CA HIS A 55 -1.39 -1.52 -4.18
C HIS A 55 -1.90 -0.16 -3.73
N THR A 56 -1.77 0.09 -2.42
CA THR A 56 -2.04 1.38 -1.80
C THR A 56 -0.74 2.01 -1.32
N ILE A 57 -0.42 3.20 -1.81
CA ILE A 57 0.73 3.99 -1.35
C ILE A 57 0.23 5.18 -0.54
N ILE A 58 0.76 5.36 0.68
CA ILE A 58 0.53 6.52 1.51
C ILE A 58 1.81 7.36 1.48
N LEU A 59 1.76 8.50 0.80
CA LEU A 59 2.85 9.46 0.74
C LEU A 59 2.62 10.55 1.79
N VAL A 60 3.50 10.59 2.79
CA VAL A 60 3.46 11.57 3.87
C VAL A 60 4.46 12.68 3.59
N ASP A 61 3.93 13.89 3.43
CA ASP A 61 4.69 15.11 3.51
C ASP A 61 4.84 15.52 4.97
N ALA A 62 6.08 15.40 5.44
CA ALA A 62 6.50 15.74 6.80
C ALA A 62 7.66 16.74 6.77
N THR A 63 7.69 17.59 5.74
CA THR A 63 8.67 18.68 5.58
C THR A 63 8.59 19.66 6.74
N ASP A 64 7.39 19.90 7.22
CA ASP A 64 7.09 20.72 8.38
C ASP A 64 6.54 19.90 9.55
N ARG A 65 6.59 20.52 10.74
CA ARG A 65 6.11 19.88 11.97
C ARG A 65 4.62 19.56 11.86
N LEU A 66 4.26 18.30 12.13
CA LEU A 66 2.88 17.88 12.31
C LEU A 66 2.43 18.11 13.76
N GLU A 67 1.35 18.87 13.91
CA GLU A 67 0.66 19.11 15.18
C GLU A 67 -0.07 17.86 15.69
N ALA A 68 -0.49 17.87 16.96
CA ALA A 68 -1.20 16.76 17.58
C ALA A 68 -2.48 16.38 16.81
N ARG A 69 -3.22 17.36 16.25
CA ARG A 69 -4.41 17.10 15.44
C ARG A 69 -4.08 16.35 14.14
N HIS A 70 -3.03 16.76 13.43
CA HIS A 70 -2.57 16.10 12.19
C HIS A 70 -2.15 14.66 12.46
N ARG A 71 -1.44 14.41 13.58
CA ARG A 71 -1.03 13.06 13.99
C ARG A 71 -2.21 12.15 14.28
N ARG A 72 -3.26 12.66 14.94
CA ARG A 72 -4.51 11.89 15.15
C ARG A 72 -5.20 11.56 13.83
N LYS A 73 -5.30 12.53 12.92
CA LYS A 73 -5.87 12.32 11.58
C LYS A 73 -5.09 11.28 10.78
N LEU A 74 -3.77 11.36 10.75
CA LEU A 74 -2.91 10.39 10.08
C LEU A 74 -3.09 8.97 10.64
N ARG A 75 -3.18 8.81 11.97
CA ARG A 75 -3.52 7.51 12.59
C ARG A 75 -4.86 6.97 12.13
N ALA A 76 -5.88 7.82 12.08
CA ALA A 76 -7.22 7.42 11.63
C ALA A 76 -7.23 7.01 10.15
N VAL A 77 -6.55 7.76 9.28
CA VAL A 77 -6.39 7.44 7.86
C VAL A 77 -5.67 6.11 7.68
N LEU A 78 -4.55 5.89 8.38
CA LEU A 78 -3.80 4.64 8.30
C LEU A 78 -4.60 3.43 8.78
N ALA A 79 -5.34 3.57 9.89
CA ALA A 79 -6.24 2.53 10.37
C ALA A 79 -7.36 2.22 9.36
N GLN A 80 -7.92 3.26 8.74
CA GLN A 80 -8.96 3.11 7.72
C GLN A 80 -8.44 2.42 6.46
N GLU A 81 -7.26 2.79 5.95
CA GLU A 81 -6.70 2.15 4.76
C GLU A 81 -6.29 0.69 5.06
N ARG A 82 -5.73 0.43 6.24
CA ARG A 82 -5.48 -0.95 6.71
C ARG A 82 -6.76 -1.80 6.70
N ALA A 83 -7.88 -1.26 7.20
CA ALA A 83 -9.15 -1.98 7.25
C ALA A 83 -9.79 -2.24 5.87
N ARG A 84 -9.34 -1.52 4.83
CA ARG A 84 -9.79 -1.72 3.44
C ARG A 84 -8.97 -2.74 2.68
N LEU A 85 -7.81 -3.14 3.19
CA LEU A 85 -6.94 -4.10 2.51
C LEU A 85 -7.62 -5.46 2.43
N SER A 86 -7.61 -6.04 1.24
CA SER A 86 -7.92 -7.45 1.04
C SER A 86 -6.66 -8.29 1.23
N GLN A 87 -6.84 -9.59 1.36
CA GLN A 87 -5.74 -10.54 1.43
C GLN A 87 -4.76 -10.35 0.27
N TYR A 88 -3.46 -10.30 0.58
CA TYR A 88 -2.36 -10.07 -0.36
C TYR A 88 -2.36 -8.71 -1.07
N ASP A 89 -3.24 -7.77 -0.69
CA ASP A 89 -3.10 -6.38 -1.14
C ASP A 89 -1.86 -5.77 -0.49
N ARG A 90 -1.12 -4.97 -1.26
CA ARG A 90 0.09 -4.29 -0.79
C ARG A 90 -0.23 -2.94 -0.21
N LEU A 91 0.37 -2.66 0.95
CA LEU A 91 0.37 -1.33 1.55
C LEU A 91 1.82 -0.85 1.68
N THR A 92 2.08 0.36 1.18
CA THR A 92 3.37 1.02 1.29
C THR A 92 3.20 2.39 1.92
N ILE A 93 4.01 2.70 2.92
CA ILE A 93 4.06 4.01 3.57
C ILE A 93 5.40 4.65 3.20
N MET A 94 5.33 5.80 2.54
CA MET A 94 6.49 6.57 2.13
C MET A 94 6.46 7.94 2.77
N ARG A 95 7.65 8.51 2.96
CA ARG A 95 7.82 9.90 3.38
C ARG A 95 8.62 10.66 2.34
N ILE A 96 8.20 11.87 2.03
CA ILE A 96 8.97 12.78 1.18
C ILE A 96 10.37 12.99 1.79
N ASN A 97 11.38 12.95 0.93
CA ASN A 97 12.76 13.17 1.30
C ASN A 97 13.27 14.47 0.68
N VAL A 98 13.41 15.51 1.50
CA VAL A 98 13.84 16.83 1.04
C VAL A 98 15.23 16.82 0.39
N ARG A 99 16.14 15.94 0.86
CA ARG A 99 17.51 15.85 0.32
C ARG A 99 17.59 15.07 -0.98
N ARG A 100 16.70 14.08 -1.15
CA ARG A 100 16.60 13.26 -2.37
C ARG A 100 15.12 13.18 -2.78
N PRO A 101 14.56 14.22 -3.41
CA PRO A 101 13.13 14.29 -3.70
C PRO A 101 12.61 13.18 -4.62
N GLN A 102 13.50 12.62 -5.46
CA GLN A 102 13.20 11.48 -6.34
C GLN A 102 13.25 10.12 -5.61
N GLU A 103 13.68 10.09 -4.35
CA GLU A 103 13.81 8.88 -3.53
C GLU A 103 13.10 9.06 -2.18
N PRO A 104 11.76 8.97 -2.14
CA PRO A 104 11.01 8.93 -0.90
C PRO A 104 11.52 7.83 0.04
N SER A 105 11.53 8.12 1.34
CA SER A 105 11.92 7.12 2.34
C SER A 105 10.77 6.13 2.54
N ILE A 106 10.99 4.87 2.16
CA ILE A 106 10.03 3.78 2.46
C ILE A 106 10.12 3.45 3.95
N LEU A 107 9.00 3.61 4.65
CA LEU A 107 8.87 3.31 6.08
C LEU A 107 8.25 1.93 6.32
N PHE A 108 7.43 1.48 5.37
CA PHE A 108 6.76 0.19 5.37
C PHE A 108 6.41 -0.20 3.95
N SER A 109 6.56 -1.47 3.58
CA SER A 109 6.03 -2.00 2.33
C SER A 109 5.83 -3.49 2.45
N LYS A 110 4.58 -3.94 2.67
CA LYS A 110 4.23 -5.36 2.81
C LYS A 110 2.82 -5.64 2.30
N CYS A 111 2.60 -6.86 1.85
CA CYS A 111 1.28 -7.39 1.56
C CYS A 111 0.58 -7.84 2.84
N LEU A 112 -0.75 -7.71 2.89
CA LEU A 112 -1.54 -8.21 4.01
C LEU A 112 -1.50 -9.76 4.00
N PRO A 113 -0.99 -10.42 5.05
CA PRO A 113 -0.94 -11.87 5.10
C PRO A 113 -2.35 -12.47 5.18
N ARG A 114 -2.42 -13.79 5.02
CA ARG A 114 -3.66 -14.53 5.24
C ARG A 114 -4.06 -14.42 6.72
N PRO A 115 -5.34 -14.13 7.02
CA PRO A 115 -5.82 -14.12 8.39
C PRO A 115 -5.65 -15.51 9.04
N PRO A 116 -5.29 -15.60 10.33
CA PRO A 116 -5.07 -16.87 11.01
C PRO A 116 -6.29 -17.80 10.98
N GLU A 117 -7.51 -17.25 10.93
CA GLU A 117 -8.77 -18.01 10.89
C GLU A 117 -8.93 -18.79 9.58
N GLN A 118 -8.28 -18.34 8.50
CA GLN A 118 -8.32 -18.97 7.18
C GLN A 118 -7.08 -19.82 6.91
N THR A 119 -6.23 -20.01 7.92
CA THR A 119 -4.97 -20.75 7.77
C THR A 119 -5.01 -22.06 8.56
N ASN A 120 -4.44 -23.12 8.00
CA ASN A 120 -4.37 -24.40 8.70
C ASN A 120 -3.35 -24.31 9.86
N PRO A 121 -3.78 -24.47 11.12
CA PRO A 121 -2.90 -24.31 12.29
C PRO A 121 -1.73 -25.29 12.33
N PHE A 122 -1.83 -26.42 11.63
CA PHE A 122 -0.82 -27.48 11.65
C PHE A 122 0.37 -27.22 10.73
N PHE A 123 0.26 -26.29 9.77
CA PHE A 123 1.28 -26.11 8.72
C PHE A 123 1.86 -24.70 8.65
N GLU A 124 1.17 -23.69 9.17
CA GLU A 124 1.59 -22.29 9.05
C GLU A 124 1.44 -21.55 10.39
N ASN A 125 2.49 -20.86 10.82
CA ASN A 125 2.41 -19.94 11.96
C ASN A 125 1.82 -18.58 11.53
N ALA A 126 0.62 -18.62 10.96
CA ALA A 126 -0.09 -17.42 10.47
C ALA A 126 -0.31 -16.40 11.58
N ARG A 127 -0.50 -16.85 12.83
CA ARG A 127 -0.60 -15.95 14.00
C ARG A 127 0.68 -15.12 14.17
N LEU A 128 1.85 -15.74 14.15
CA LEU A 128 3.12 -15.02 14.27
C LEU A 128 3.34 -14.08 13.07
N THR A 129 2.99 -14.52 11.86
CA THR A 129 3.11 -13.70 10.66
C THR A 129 2.23 -12.46 10.72
N GLN A 130 0.97 -12.62 11.14
CA GLN A 130 0.04 -11.53 11.37
C GLN A 130 0.54 -10.57 12.46
N GLN A 131 1.00 -11.10 13.60
CA GLN A 131 1.54 -10.31 14.70
C GLN A 131 2.75 -9.48 14.24
N ARG A 132 3.70 -10.08 13.53
CA ARG A 132 4.86 -9.37 13.00
C ARG A 132 4.46 -8.28 12.01
N TRP A 133 3.51 -8.56 11.13
CA TRP A 133 2.99 -7.54 10.21
C TRP A 133 2.37 -6.35 10.96
N ASP A 134 1.60 -6.65 12.02
CA ASP A 134 0.98 -5.63 12.86
C ASP A 134 2.00 -4.77 13.61
N GLU A 135 3.04 -5.39 14.15
CA GLU A 135 4.17 -4.73 14.81
C GLU A 135 4.96 -3.84 13.85
N ASP A 136 5.32 -4.36 12.68
CA ASP A 136 6.05 -3.61 11.65
C ASP A 136 5.23 -2.40 11.17
N PHE A 137 3.92 -2.59 10.98
CA PHE A 137 3.00 -1.51 10.61
C PHE A 137 2.91 -0.44 11.70
N ALA A 138 2.75 -0.84 12.95
CA ALA A 138 2.71 0.09 14.09
C ALA A 138 4.04 0.86 14.25
N ALA A 139 5.17 0.17 14.07
CA ALA A 139 6.49 0.77 14.12
C ALA A 139 6.69 1.80 13.00
N ALA A 140 6.25 1.49 11.78
CA ALA A 140 6.30 2.41 10.64
C ALA A 140 5.40 3.63 10.82
N LEU A 141 4.18 3.44 11.33
CA LEU A 141 3.29 4.55 11.71
C LEU A 141 3.98 5.48 12.71
N GLU A 142 4.53 4.93 13.79
CA GLU A 142 5.22 5.74 14.78
C GLU A 142 6.50 6.38 14.23
N SER A 143 7.20 5.73 13.29
CA SER A 143 8.33 6.34 12.57
C SER A 143 7.90 7.54 11.72
N ALA A 144 6.82 7.40 10.94
CA ALA A 144 6.23 8.48 10.14
C ALA A 144 5.85 9.67 11.02
N LEU A 145 5.23 9.40 12.18
CA LEU A 145 4.81 10.42 13.13
C LEU A 145 5.97 11.10 13.87
N ARG A 146 7.00 10.33 14.29
CA ARG A 146 8.19 10.87 14.99
C ARG A 146 9.01 11.78 14.08
N SER A 147 9.24 11.35 12.85
CA SER A 147 10.05 12.11 11.90
C SER A 147 9.37 13.41 11.43
N ALA A 148 8.04 13.44 11.46
CA ALA A 148 7.25 14.65 11.32
C ALA A 148 7.26 15.57 12.56
N GLY A 149 7.90 15.16 13.66
CA GLY A 149 8.04 15.94 14.89
C GLY A 149 9.48 16.37 15.21
N SER A 150 10.49 15.70 14.63
CA SER A 150 11.91 15.92 14.93
C SER A 150 12.63 16.87 13.96
N SER A 151 11.98 17.25 12.86
CA SER A 151 12.54 18.12 11.83
C SER A 151 12.16 19.57 12.15
N GLY A 152 13.14 20.47 12.22
CA GLY A 152 12.85 21.91 12.10
C GLY A 152 12.21 22.20 10.73
N PRO A 153 11.56 23.36 10.54
CA PRO A 153 10.91 23.70 9.27
C PRO A 153 11.86 23.46 8.10
N ALA A 154 11.48 22.56 7.19
CA ALA A 154 12.31 22.24 6.05
C ALA A 154 12.40 23.46 5.14
N ARG A 155 13.58 23.68 4.57
CA ARG A 155 13.78 24.76 3.60
C ARG A 155 13.05 24.49 2.27
N ALA A 156 12.52 23.30 2.05
CA ALA A 156 11.85 22.91 0.81
C ALA A 156 10.78 21.85 1.10
N SER A 157 9.71 21.88 0.32
CA SER A 157 8.63 20.88 0.29
C SER A 157 8.42 20.40 -1.16
N PRO A 158 9.21 19.41 -1.63
CA PRO A 158 9.17 18.97 -3.02
C PRO A 158 8.11 17.88 -3.22
N ILE A 159 6.84 18.26 -3.07
CA ILE A 159 5.65 17.40 -3.13
C ILE A 159 5.49 16.81 -4.53
N VAL A 160 5.63 17.62 -5.56
CA VAL A 160 5.54 17.20 -6.97
C VAL A 160 6.58 16.13 -7.29
N ALA A 161 7.80 16.28 -6.78
CA ALA A 161 8.85 15.27 -6.96
C ALA A 161 8.50 13.97 -6.22
N GLY A 162 7.94 14.05 -5.00
CA GLY A 162 7.45 12.89 -4.27
C GLY A 162 6.34 12.14 -5.02
N VAL A 163 5.37 12.86 -5.58
CA VAL A 163 4.30 12.26 -6.40
C VAL A 163 4.87 11.62 -7.67
N ARG A 164 5.84 12.27 -8.32
CA ARG A 164 6.53 11.69 -9.49
C ARG A 164 7.30 10.42 -9.13
N ALA A 165 7.95 10.39 -7.98
CA ALA A 165 8.67 9.21 -7.52
C ALA A 165 7.71 8.03 -7.26
N VAL A 166 6.51 8.30 -6.72
CA VAL A 166 5.46 7.29 -6.57
C VAL A 166 4.99 6.76 -7.94
N ALA A 167 4.77 7.65 -8.91
CA ALA A 167 4.37 7.25 -10.26
C ALA A 167 5.44 6.42 -10.99
N ALA A 168 6.71 6.67 -10.67
CA ALA A 168 7.86 5.95 -11.22
C ALA A 168 8.23 4.68 -10.42
N ASP A 169 7.49 4.36 -9.35
CA ASP A 169 7.74 3.16 -8.55
C ASP A 169 7.44 1.91 -9.41
N PRO A 170 8.41 1.01 -9.62
CA PRO A 170 8.24 -0.17 -10.46
C PRO A 170 7.21 -1.17 -9.92
N GLU A 171 6.84 -1.06 -8.65
CA GLU A 171 5.84 -1.90 -8.00
C GLU A 171 4.46 -1.22 -7.93
N PHE A 172 4.31 -0.02 -8.52
CA PHE A 172 3.06 0.75 -8.61
C PHE A 172 2.60 0.99 -10.06
N GLY A 173 3.01 0.11 -10.98
CA GLY A 173 2.74 0.25 -12.40
C GLY A 173 1.37 -0.30 -12.86
N PRO A 174 1.06 -0.17 -14.16
CA PRO A 174 -0.24 -0.55 -14.74
C PRO A 174 -0.54 -2.05 -14.70
N GLU A 175 0.47 -2.88 -14.42
CA GLU A 175 0.37 -4.33 -14.21
C GLU A 175 -0.48 -4.72 -13.00
N ILE A 176 -0.72 -3.80 -12.06
CA ILE A 176 -1.63 -4.02 -10.94
C ILE A 176 -3.06 -4.19 -11.46
N ALA A 177 -3.60 -5.39 -11.24
CA ALA A 177 -4.81 -5.84 -11.94
C ALA A 177 -6.08 -5.12 -11.51
N ARG A 178 -6.30 -4.94 -10.20
CA ARG A 178 -7.57 -4.43 -9.66
C ARG A 178 -7.54 -2.95 -9.36
N ARG A 179 -6.60 -2.49 -8.52
CA ARG A 179 -6.66 -1.14 -7.96
C ARG A 179 -5.30 -0.56 -7.60
N ARG A 180 -5.04 0.67 -8.06
CA ARG A 180 -3.95 1.51 -7.60
C ARG A 180 -4.51 2.70 -6.83
N ARG A 181 -4.00 2.94 -5.64
CA ARG A 181 -4.45 4.05 -4.80
C ARG A 181 -3.27 4.81 -4.24
N LEU A 182 -3.31 6.14 -4.35
CA LEU A 182 -2.38 7.05 -3.74
C LEU A 182 -3.11 7.87 -2.67
N ILE A 183 -2.63 7.83 -1.44
CA ILE A 183 -3.05 8.75 -0.37
C ILE A 183 -1.94 9.75 -0.15
N LEU A 184 -2.21 11.02 -0.46
CA LEU A 184 -1.28 12.13 -0.26
C LEU A 184 -1.65 12.87 1.03
N VAL A 185 -0.77 12.81 2.03
CA VAL A 185 -0.94 13.54 3.29
C VAL A 185 0.01 14.72 3.29
N SER A 186 -0.50 15.93 3.01
CA SER A 186 0.34 17.12 2.81
C SER A 186 -0.44 18.41 3.03
N ASP A 187 0.27 19.51 3.27
CA ASP A 187 -0.31 20.85 3.21
C ASP A 187 -0.44 21.38 1.78
N LEU A 188 0.08 20.65 0.79
CA LEU A 188 -0.08 20.94 -0.63
C LEU A 188 0.58 22.25 -1.05
N LEU A 189 1.54 22.75 -0.26
CA LEU A 189 2.33 23.93 -0.57
C LEU A 189 3.71 23.51 -1.09
N GLU A 190 3.76 23.22 -2.40
CA GLU A 190 5.03 22.98 -3.11
C GLU A 190 5.99 24.14 -2.86
N HIS A 191 7.22 23.81 -2.46
CA HIS A 191 8.26 24.79 -2.24
C HIS A 191 9.63 24.26 -2.63
N ASP A 192 10.17 24.80 -3.71
CA ASP A 192 11.57 24.68 -4.07
C ASP A 192 12.25 26.07 -3.99
N PRO A 193 13.21 26.27 -3.06
CA PRO A 193 13.97 27.52 -2.92
C PRO A 193 14.65 28.00 -4.19
N GLN A 194 14.99 27.10 -5.11
CA GLN A 194 15.67 27.42 -6.36
C GLN A 194 14.73 27.34 -7.58
N GLY A 195 13.43 27.09 -7.35
CA GLY A 195 12.51 26.69 -8.40
C GLY A 195 11.11 27.28 -8.27
N PHE A 196 10.11 26.39 -8.31
CA PHE A 196 8.70 26.76 -8.22
C PHE A 196 8.24 26.74 -6.75
N SER A 197 7.36 27.66 -6.39
CA SER A 197 6.84 27.79 -5.02
C SER A 197 5.39 28.24 -5.06
N LEU A 198 4.53 27.59 -4.28
CA LEU A 198 3.13 27.98 -4.10
C LEU A 198 2.93 29.05 -3.01
N TYR A 199 4.01 29.50 -2.38
CA TYR A 199 3.97 30.59 -1.39
C TYR A 199 3.90 31.99 -2.02
N VAL A 200 4.13 32.12 -3.34
CA VAL A 200 4.14 33.41 -4.05
C VAL A 200 2.84 33.62 -4.83
N SER A 201 2.46 34.89 -5.02
CA SER A 201 1.28 35.24 -5.80
C SER A 201 1.45 34.87 -7.29
N GLY A 202 0.36 34.45 -7.92
CA GLY A 202 0.35 34.07 -9.34
C GLY A 202 0.96 32.69 -9.64
N ALA A 203 1.39 31.94 -8.62
CA ALA A 203 1.83 30.56 -8.78
C ALA A 203 0.67 29.67 -9.24
N ASN A 204 0.78 29.10 -10.43
CA ASN A 204 -0.23 28.23 -11.03
C ASN A 204 0.43 27.12 -11.87
N TYR A 205 -0.39 26.19 -12.37
CA TYR A 205 0.11 25.03 -13.11
C TYR A 205 0.88 25.42 -14.38
N ALA A 206 0.44 26.46 -15.11
CA ALA A 206 1.11 26.91 -16.32
C ALA A 206 2.53 27.43 -16.02
N ALA A 207 2.68 28.26 -14.98
CA ALA A 207 3.97 28.76 -14.53
C ALA A 207 4.92 27.64 -14.04
N TRP A 208 4.37 26.60 -13.42
CA TRP A 208 5.14 25.40 -13.08
C TRP A 208 5.55 24.60 -14.32
N ARG A 209 4.64 24.43 -15.29
CA ARG A 209 4.85 23.66 -16.53
C ARG A 209 6.02 24.20 -17.35
N GLU A 210 6.19 25.53 -17.40
CA GLU A 210 7.33 26.20 -18.03
C GLU A 210 8.68 25.76 -17.46
N ARG A 211 8.73 25.41 -16.17
CA ARG A 211 9.96 25.03 -15.44
C ARG A 211 10.17 23.51 -15.34
N ALA A 212 9.18 22.71 -15.72
CA ALA A 212 9.16 21.28 -15.47
C ALA A 212 9.06 20.44 -16.75
N PRO A 213 9.99 20.49 -17.72
CA PRO A 213 9.82 19.98 -19.09
C PRO A 213 9.31 18.53 -19.23
N SER A 214 9.48 17.68 -18.23
CA SER A 214 8.91 16.32 -18.17
C SER A 214 7.38 16.24 -17.98
N GLY A 215 6.71 17.30 -17.53
CA GLY A 215 5.27 17.27 -17.29
C GLY A 215 4.88 16.76 -15.91
N ALA A 216 3.57 16.73 -15.70
CA ALA A 216 2.97 15.95 -14.61
C ALA A 216 3.25 14.45 -14.87
N PRO A 217 3.44 13.64 -13.82
CA PRO A 217 3.64 12.21 -14.00
C PRO A 217 2.36 11.53 -14.50
N ASP A 218 2.50 10.34 -15.11
CA ASP A 218 1.35 9.50 -15.43
C ASP A 218 0.81 8.81 -14.17
N LEU A 219 -0.43 9.13 -13.82
CA LEU A 219 -1.20 8.53 -12.74
C LEU A 219 -2.53 7.95 -13.26
N ALA A 220 -2.58 7.56 -14.54
CA ALA A 220 -3.72 6.87 -15.13
C ALA A 220 -4.15 5.69 -14.27
N ARG A 221 -5.46 5.46 -14.12
CA ARG A 221 -6.02 4.37 -13.28
C ARG A 221 -5.58 4.41 -11.80
N VAL A 222 -5.18 5.57 -11.27
CA VAL A 222 -4.89 5.76 -9.84
C VAL A 222 -6.05 6.50 -9.18
N ASP A 223 -6.56 5.94 -8.08
CA ASP A 223 -7.46 6.67 -7.18
C ASP A 223 -6.62 7.51 -6.21
N LEU A 224 -6.76 8.83 -6.29
CA LEU A 224 -6.10 9.77 -5.40
C LEU A 224 -7.02 10.19 -4.25
N ARG A 225 -6.49 10.06 -3.04
CA ARG A 225 -7.09 10.64 -1.82
C ARG A 225 -6.13 11.65 -1.21
N ILE A 226 -6.58 12.88 -1.08
CA ILE A 226 -5.82 13.97 -0.48
C ILE A 226 -6.28 14.12 0.97
N VAL A 227 -5.33 14.08 1.88
CA VAL A 227 -5.53 14.29 3.32
C VAL A 227 -4.84 15.60 3.68
N PRO A 228 -5.57 16.74 3.65
CA PRO A 228 -4.95 18.03 3.87
C PRO A 228 -4.46 18.19 5.30
N VAL A 229 -3.28 18.78 5.42
CA VAL A 229 -2.66 19.30 6.66
C VAL A 229 -2.84 20.81 6.65
N ASP A 230 -3.62 21.36 7.59
CA ASP A 230 -3.93 22.78 7.58
C ASP A 230 -2.73 23.65 8.00
N ARG A 231 -2.61 24.81 7.34
CA ARG A 231 -1.59 25.84 7.64
C ARG A 231 -2.27 27.18 7.86
N PRO A 232 -2.68 27.52 9.10
CA PRO A 232 -3.39 28.77 9.38
C PRO A 232 -2.63 30.02 8.89
N ASP A 233 -1.30 30.03 9.05
CA ASP A 233 -0.44 31.15 8.62
C ASP A 233 -0.36 31.32 7.09
N HIS A 234 -0.73 30.28 6.32
CA HIS A 234 -0.69 30.24 4.86
C HIS A 234 -2.00 29.76 4.25
N ALA A 235 -3.13 29.97 4.95
CA ALA A 235 -4.43 29.42 4.55
C ALA A 235 -4.89 29.94 3.18
N ALA A 236 -4.60 31.20 2.85
CA ALA A 236 -4.94 31.80 1.56
C ALA A 236 -4.16 31.14 0.41
N GLN A 237 -2.85 30.93 0.59
CA GLN A 237 -2.01 30.25 -0.39
C GLN A 237 -2.41 28.79 -0.57
N GLN A 238 -2.73 28.10 0.53
CA GLN A 238 -3.19 26.72 0.52
C GLN A 238 -4.52 26.58 -0.22
N ALA A 239 -5.48 27.47 0.04
CA ALA A 239 -6.75 27.51 -0.67
C ALA A 239 -6.56 27.74 -2.18
N ALA A 240 -5.73 28.73 -2.54
CA ALA A 240 -5.42 29.02 -3.94
C ALA A 240 -4.73 27.85 -4.65
N ALA A 241 -3.80 27.16 -3.97
CA ALA A 241 -3.14 25.97 -4.50
C ALA A 241 -4.14 24.83 -4.78
N LEU A 242 -5.05 24.59 -3.82
CA LEU A 242 -6.09 23.57 -3.93
C LEU A 242 -7.13 23.87 -5.03
N GLU A 243 -7.41 25.15 -5.28
CA GLU A 243 -8.40 25.57 -6.28
C GLU A 243 -7.80 25.64 -7.69
N VAL A 244 -6.54 26.09 -7.82
CA VAL A 244 -5.97 26.47 -9.12
C VAL A 244 -4.85 25.54 -9.57
N PHE A 245 -3.93 25.16 -8.68
CA PHE A 245 -2.73 24.42 -9.07
C PHE A 245 -2.99 22.91 -9.14
N TRP A 246 -3.44 22.32 -8.04
CA TRP A 246 -3.55 20.86 -7.91
C TRP A 246 -4.60 20.23 -8.82
N PRO A 247 -5.78 20.83 -9.07
CA PRO A 247 -6.74 20.27 -10.02
C PRO A 247 -6.15 20.16 -11.42
N ALA A 248 -5.50 21.22 -11.91
CA ALA A 248 -4.83 21.19 -13.22
C ALA A 248 -3.64 20.22 -13.26
N PHE A 249 -2.89 20.10 -12.16
CA PHE A 249 -1.79 19.14 -12.06
C PHE A 249 -2.28 17.69 -12.14
N PHE A 250 -3.34 17.33 -11.41
CA PHE A 250 -3.88 15.98 -11.38
C PHE A 250 -4.69 15.61 -12.63
N ASP A 251 -5.33 16.59 -13.27
CA ASP A 251 -5.96 16.43 -14.58
C ASP A 251 -4.90 16.12 -15.65
N ALA A 252 -3.80 16.89 -15.67
CA ALA A 252 -2.67 16.62 -16.57
C ALA A 252 -1.92 15.31 -16.27
N ALA A 253 -2.11 14.75 -15.07
CA ALA A 253 -1.58 13.45 -14.66
C ALA A 253 -2.54 12.27 -14.97
N ASP A 254 -3.72 12.54 -15.55
CA ASP A 254 -4.75 11.54 -15.88
C ASP A 254 -5.23 10.72 -14.65
N VAL A 255 -5.30 11.35 -13.48
CA VAL A 255 -5.76 10.67 -12.25
C VAL A 255 -7.22 10.22 -12.41
N GLN A 256 -7.48 8.94 -12.14
CA GLN A 256 -8.81 8.33 -12.36
C GLN A 256 -9.90 8.94 -11.47
N SER A 257 -9.58 9.19 -10.20
CA SER A 257 -10.50 9.83 -9.27
C SER A 257 -9.74 10.62 -8.23
N VAL A 258 -10.27 11.78 -7.83
CA VAL A 258 -9.69 12.62 -6.77
C VAL A 258 -10.74 12.81 -5.68
N SER A 259 -10.35 12.51 -4.45
CA SER A 259 -11.14 12.78 -3.25
C SER A 259 -10.32 13.57 -2.25
N ILE A 260 -10.93 14.54 -1.58
CA ILE A 260 -10.25 15.38 -0.59
C ILE A 260 -10.97 15.21 0.74
N ASP A 261 -10.23 14.80 1.77
CA ASP A 261 -10.75 14.72 3.13
C ASP A 261 -11.06 16.13 3.66
N PRO A 262 -12.08 16.28 4.53
CA PRO A 262 -12.31 17.55 5.22
C PRO A 262 -11.06 17.99 6.00
N ALA A 263 -10.87 19.29 6.17
CA ALA A 263 -9.79 19.82 7.00
C ALA A 263 -9.87 19.26 8.44
N PRO A 264 -8.72 19.06 9.13
CA PRO A 264 -8.64 18.46 10.46
C PRO A 264 -9.39 19.23 11.56
#